data_AF-A0A7Y4XLH4-F1
#
_entry.id   AF-A0A7Y4XLH4-F1
#
_cell.length_a   1.000
_cell.length_b   1.000
_cell.length_c   1.000
_cell.angle_alpha   90.00
_cell.angle_beta   90.00
_cell.angle_gamma   90.00
#
_symmetry.space_group_name_H-M   'P 1'
#
loop_
_entity.id
_entity.type
_entity.pdbx_description
1 polymer ?
#
loop_
_entity_poly.entity_id
_entity_poly.type
_entity_poly.pdbx_seq_one_letter_code
_entity_poly.pdbx_strand_id
1 'polypeptide(L)'
;MNEIKIKRRFCYTVTDDVINSLDGQTHAPLDSNPIENNKKQINQIPDKKKHNNIVLIDKDAKELLLTVPLRFKNSIYSSYLPDPVTLFLHLAQREFVSLAQLEEFLKQNYQAGTFALVTYDNNFHHKKFTYVISLIVFLIMTIEALVNEMLPDNALVDKQEMAKEKMERELTLEAKIKVLQDIGFKLKRENYNKVIYLKKLRNDIVHLKSFSKDINKVKSVYPFDEILNLDVKKYFNEILSIVETLSPGRTEYLKSET
;
A
#
# COMPACT_ATOMS: atom_id res chain seq x y z
N MET A 1 -4.05 3.90 25.16
CA MET A 1 -4.27 4.87 24.07
C MET A 1 -4.85 6.13 24.66
N ASN A 2 -4.17 7.27 24.53
CA ASN A 2 -4.66 8.56 25.00
C ASN A 2 -5.59 9.15 23.93
N GLU A 3 -6.90 9.13 24.17
CA GLU A 3 -7.88 9.79 23.29
C GLU A 3 -7.84 11.31 23.51
N ILE A 4 -7.51 12.06 22.46
CA ILE A 4 -7.61 13.53 22.45
C ILE A 4 -8.98 13.92 21.89
N LYS A 5 -9.84 14.50 22.75
CA LYS A 5 -11.17 15.00 22.34
C LYS A 5 -11.05 16.37 21.66
N ILE A 6 -11.27 16.41 20.35
CA ILE A 6 -11.32 17.65 19.58
C ILE A 6 -12.69 18.33 19.79
N LYS A 7 -12.72 19.47 20.48
CA LYS A 7 -13.92 20.32 20.64
C LYS A 7 -13.93 21.41 19.55
N ARG A 8 -14.87 21.29 18.62
CA ARG A 8 -15.24 22.24 17.54
C ARG A 8 -14.29 22.34 16.33
N ARG A 9 -14.90 22.46 15.15
CA ARG A 9 -14.27 22.81 13.87
C ARG A 9 -13.67 24.21 14.00
N PHE A 10 -12.38 24.31 14.27
CA PHE A 10 -11.40 25.24 13.69
C PHE A 10 -10.03 24.84 14.26
N CYS A 11 -9.01 24.77 13.40
CA CYS A 11 -7.63 24.42 13.72
C CYS A 11 -7.03 25.25 14.87
N TYR A 12 -5.89 24.74 15.35
CA TYR A 12 -4.76 25.36 16.05
C TYR A 12 -4.64 25.11 17.55
N THR A 13 -3.43 24.68 17.94
CA THR A 13 -2.70 25.19 19.12
C THR A 13 -1.22 25.20 18.78
N VAL A 14 -0.66 26.39 18.56
CA VAL A 14 0.78 26.66 18.69
C VAL A 14 0.93 27.19 20.10
N THR A 15 1.65 26.48 20.96
CA THR A 15 2.13 27.03 22.22
C THR A 15 3.43 27.78 21.96
N ASP A 16 3.64 28.88 22.68
CA ASP A 16 4.70 29.88 22.43
C ASP A 16 6.15 29.32 22.46
N ASP A 17 6.35 28.07 22.88
CA ASP A 17 7.67 27.46 23.08
C ASP A 17 8.29 26.79 21.83
N VAL A 18 7.62 26.79 20.67
CA VAL A 18 8.10 26.09 19.44
C VAL A 18 8.75 27.04 18.43
N ILE A 19 9.58 27.98 18.90
CA ILE A 19 10.50 28.74 18.04
C ILE A 19 11.91 28.46 18.54
N ASN A 20 12.50 27.36 18.09
CA ASN A 20 13.96 27.19 17.91
C ASN A 20 14.21 25.90 17.11
N SER A 21 14.65 26.05 15.85
CA SER A 21 14.95 24.94 14.95
C SER A 21 16.30 24.28 15.29
N LEU A 22 16.43 22.98 14.99
CA LEU A 22 17.46 22.06 15.47
C LEU A 22 18.49 21.65 14.39
N ASP A 23 18.53 22.34 13.27
CA ASP A 23 19.12 21.85 12.03
C ASP A 23 20.25 22.70 11.45
N GLY A 24 20.55 23.87 12.04
CA GLY A 24 21.72 24.67 11.65
C GLY A 24 21.73 25.13 10.18
N GLN A 25 20.65 24.91 9.44
CA GLN A 25 20.42 25.45 8.11
C GLN A 25 19.74 26.80 8.24
N THR A 26 20.25 27.79 7.51
CA THR A 26 19.65 29.12 7.42
C THR A 26 18.37 29.04 6.58
N HIS A 27 17.26 28.67 7.22
CA HIS A 27 15.93 28.95 6.67
C HIS A 27 15.75 30.47 6.58
N ALA A 28 14.97 30.93 5.59
CA ALA A 28 14.62 32.35 5.48
C ALA A 28 14.15 32.86 6.85
N PRO A 29 14.61 34.04 7.30
CA PRO A 29 14.33 34.51 8.65
C PRO A 29 12.83 34.47 8.90
N LEU A 30 12.44 33.61 9.84
CA LEU A 30 11.07 33.53 10.31
C LEU A 30 10.71 34.90 10.88
N ASP A 31 9.55 35.42 10.48
CA ASP A 31 9.01 36.65 11.04
C ASP A 31 8.92 36.48 12.57
N SER A 32 9.26 37.52 13.33
CA SER A 32 9.29 37.46 14.81
C SER A 32 7.94 37.09 15.44
N ASN A 33 6.86 37.16 14.66
CA ASN A 33 5.52 36.77 15.05
C ASN A 33 5.14 35.39 14.46
N PRO A 34 5.07 34.32 15.28
CA PRO A 34 4.70 32.97 14.81
C PRO A 34 3.34 32.91 14.12
N ILE A 35 2.41 33.84 14.39
CA ILE A 35 1.12 33.91 13.72
C ILE A 35 1.28 34.31 12.24
N GLU A 36 2.21 35.21 11.92
CA GLU A 36 2.45 35.67 10.55
C GLU A 36 3.21 34.63 9.71
N ASN A 37 4.12 33.86 10.32
CA ASN A 37 4.77 32.73 9.64
C ASN A 37 3.77 31.64 9.24
N ASN A 38 2.87 31.28 10.17
CA ASN A 38 1.82 30.31 9.89
C ASN A 38 0.88 30.81 8.79
N LYS A 39 0.50 32.08 8.79
CA LYS A 39 -0.29 32.68 7.70
C LYS A 39 0.43 32.58 6.35
N LYS A 40 1.73 32.91 6.30
CA LYS A 40 2.54 32.83 5.07
C LYS A 40 2.60 31.39 4.52
N GLN A 41 2.82 30.40 5.37
CA GLN A 41 2.83 28.98 4.97
C GLN A 41 1.44 28.50 4.55
N ILE A 42 0.38 28.88 5.27
CA ILE A 42 -1.02 28.56 4.91
C ILE A 42 -1.43 29.19 3.58
N ASN A 43 -0.92 30.38 3.26
CA ASN A 43 -1.19 31.07 2.00
C ASN A 43 -0.37 30.50 0.83
N GLN A 44 0.67 29.72 1.09
CA GLN A 44 1.38 28.93 0.09
C GLN A 44 0.68 27.59 -0.21
N ILE A 45 -0.28 27.17 0.63
CA ILE A 45 -1.11 26.00 0.35
C ILE A 45 -2.08 26.35 -0.79
N PRO A 46 -2.02 25.66 -1.94
CA PRO A 46 -2.86 25.96 -3.11
C PRO A 46 -4.36 25.97 -2.78
N ASP A 47 -5.10 26.79 -3.53
CA ASP A 47 -6.42 27.31 -3.19
C ASP A 47 -7.49 26.25 -2.80
N LYS A 48 -8.28 26.62 -1.79
CA LYS A 48 -8.96 25.75 -0.81
C LYS A 48 -10.38 25.35 -1.20
N LYS A 49 -10.56 24.40 -2.11
CA LYS A 49 -11.88 23.74 -2.31
C LYS A 49 -11.88 22.21 -2.39
N LYS A 50 -10.72 21.55 -2.51
CA LYS A 50 -10.66 20.08 -2.68
C LYS A 50 -9.96 19.31 -1.55
N HIS A 51 -9.29 20.00 -0.63
CA HIS A 51 -8.49 19.33 0.40
C HIS A 51 -9.03 19.62 1.80
N ASN A 52 -9.71 18.64 2.39
CA ASN A 52 -10.23 18.68 3.77
C ASN A 52 -9.17 18.29 4.80
N ASN A 53 -7.90 18.60 4.56
CA ASN A 53 -6.83 18.18 5.46
C ASN A 53 -6.80 19.07 6.72
N ILE A 54 -6.70 18.46 7.89
CA ILE A 54 -6.52 19.09 9.19
C ILE A 54 -5.05 18.92 9.58
N VAL A 55 -4.34 20.02 9.74
CA VAL A 55 -2.95 20.01 10.26
C VAL A 55 -3.00 19.82 11.77
N LEU A 56 -2.28 18.82 12.27
CA LEU A 56 -2.13 18.48 13.67
C LEU A 56 -0.66 18.65 14.04
N ILE A 57 -0.40 19.50 15.03
CA ILE A 57 0.94 19.75 15.56
C ILE A 57 0.95 19.09 16.93
N ASP A 58 1.60 17.93 17.04
CA ASP A 58 1.82 17.30 18.33
C ASP A 58 3.07 17.94 18.96
N LYS A 59 2.96 18.32 20.23
CA LYS A 59 4.03 18.98 21.00
C LYS A 59 5.27 18.08 21.17
N ASP A 60 5.06 16.76 21.12
CA ASP A 60 6.12 15.77 21.33
C ASP A 60 6.63 15.19 19.99
N ALA A 61 5.88 15.39 18.89
CA ALA A 61 6.31 15.00 17.57
C ALA A 61 7.15 16.11 16.93
N LYS A 62 8.32 15.75 16.39
CA LYS A 62 9.19 16.70 15.65
C LYS A 62 8.66 17.01 14.25
N GLU A 63 7.43 16.60 13.92
CA GLU A 63 6.89 16.62 12.55
C GLU A 63 5.44 17.13 12.53
N LEU A 64 5.09 17.83 11.44
CA LEU A 64 3.73 18.23 11.13
C LEU A 64 2.92 17.03 10.67
N LEU A 65 1.79 16.75 11.33
CA LEU A 65 0.90 15.65 10.96
C LEU A 65 -0.27 16.18 10.14
N LEU A 66 -0.49 15.62 8.95
CA LEU A 66 -1.70 15.88 8.17
C LEU A 66 -2.72 14.79 8.46
N THR A 67 -3.89 15.19 8.96
CA THR A 67 -5.01 14.30 9.22
C THR A 67 -6.19 14.63 8.31
N VAL A 68 -7.10 13.69 8.12
CA VAL A 68 -8.38 13.95 7.44
C VAL A 68 -9.54 13.72 8.40
N PRO A 69 -10.62 14.51 8.31
CA PRO A 69 -11.84 14.23 9.04
C PRO A 69 -12.53 13.02 8.44
N LEU A 70 -12.67 11.95 9.23
CA LEU A 70 -13.39 10.75 8.88
C LEU A 70 -14.79 10.80 9.51
N ARG A 71 -15.83 10.57 8.71
CA ARG A 71 -17.20 10.42 9.22
C ARG A 71 -17.52 8.94 9.35
N PHE A 72 -17.72 8.45 10.57
CA PHE A 72 -18.08 7.06 10.83
C PHE A 72 -19.25 7.00 11.83
N LYS A 73 -20.31 6.28 11.47
CA LYS A 73 -21.53 6.12 12.30
C LYS A 73 -22.00 7.45 12.92
N ASN A 74 -22.19 8.47 12.09
CA ASN A 74 -22.61 9.84 12.48
C ASN A 74 -21.65 10.62 13.39
N SER A 75 -20.48 10.07 13.73
CA SER A 75 -19.43 10.75 14.50
C SER A 75 -18.28 11.19 13.59
N ILE A 76 -17.60 12.26 13.97
CA ILE A 76 -16.42 12.78 13.27
C ILE A 76 -15.19 12.35 14.04
N TYR A 77 -14.29 11.68 13.36
CA TYR A 77 -12.96 11.30 13.82
C TYR A 77 -11.91 12.05 13.01
N SER A 78 -10.69 12.13 13.49
CA SER A 78 -9.55 12.64 12.71
C SER A 78 -8.48 11.57 12.76
N SER A 79 -8.00 11.17 11.59
CA SER A 79 -6.96 10.14 11.44
C SER A 79 -6.05 10.51 10.30
N TYR A 80 -4.83 9.98 10.30
CA TYR A 80 -4.06 9.87 9.07
C TYR A 80 -4.80 8.91 8.13
N LEU A 81 -4.86 9.25 6.83
CA LEU A 81 -5.14 8.22 5.83
C LEU A 81 -3.87 7.39 5.70
N PRO A 82 -3.94 6.06 5.80
CA PRO A 82 -2.79 5.24 5.50
C PRO A 82 -2.39 5.51 4.04
N ASP A 83 -1.09 5.70 3.80
CA ASP A 83 -0.61 5.79 2.43
C ASP A 83 -0.93 4.47 1.70
N PRO A 84 -1.28 4.51 0.40
CA PRO A 84 -1.76 3.32 -0.30
C PRO A 84 -0.76 2.16 -0.29
N VAL A 85 0.55 2.45 -0.35
CA VAL A 85 1.60 1.41 -0.31
C VAL A 85 1.53 0.66 1.03
N THR A 86 1.60 1.37 2.15
CA THR A 86 1.51 0.80 3.50
C THR A 86 0.17 0.09 3.73
N LEU A 87 -0.94 0.66 3.24
CA LEU A 87 -2.26 0.04 3.35
C LEU A 87 -2.29 -1.33 2.68
N PHE A 88 -1.88 -1.42 1.40
CA PHE A 88 -1.88 -2.68 0.67
C PHE A 88 -0.85 -3.67 1.22
N LEU A 89 0.29 -3.18 1.70
CA LEU A 89 1.30 -4.03 2.31
C LEU A 89 0.84 -4.63 3.64
N HIS A 90 0.14 -3.84 4.46
CA HIS A 90 -0.47 -4.35 5.70
C HIS A 90 -1.57 -5.38 5.41
N LEU A 91 -2.41 -5.14 4.40
CA LEU A 91 -3.41 -6.12 3.95
C LEU A 91 -2.74 -7.41 3.47
N ALA A 92 -1.67 -7.31 2.68
CA ALA A 92 -0.87 -8.47 2.28
C ALA A 92 -0.32 -9.22 3.50
N GLN A 93 0.29 -8.53 4.48
CA GLN A 93 0.81 -9.17 5.69
C GLN A 93 -0.27 -9.94 6.45
N ARG A 94 -1.47 -9.35 6.62
CA ARG A 94 -2.58 -10.01 7.30
C ARG A 94 -2.97 -11.33 6.64
N GLU A 95 -3.07 -11.35 5.32
CA GLU A 95 -3.38 -12.57 4.56
C GLU A 95 -2.23 -13.59 4.66
N PHE A 96 -0.98 -13.13 4.66
CA PHE A 96 0.20 -13.97 4.85
C PHE A 96 0.20 -14.67 6.22
N VAL A 97 -0.08 -13.94 7.30
CA VAL A 97 -0.20 -14.50 8.66
C VAL A 97 -1.35 -15.50 8.74
N SER A 98 -2.51 -15.15 8.17
CA SER A 98 -3.69 -16.04 8.15
C SER A 98 -3.42 -17.33 7.38
N LEU A 99 -2.69 -17.24 6.27
CA LEU A 99 -2.26 -18.41 5.50
C LEU A 99 -1.30 -19.29 6.30
N ALA A 100 -0.30 -18.71 6.97
CA ALA A 100 0.65 -19.47 7.78
C ALA A 100 -0.05 -20.24 8.91
N GLN A 101 -1.01 -19.61 9.59
CA GLN A 101 -1.83 -20.27 10.62
C GLN A 101 -2.67 -21.41 10.04
N LEU A 102 -3.29 -21.19 8.87
CA LEU A 102 -4.06 -22.22 8.18
C LEU A 102 -3.19 -23.41 7.77
N GLU A 103 -2.00 -23.17 7.23
CA GLU A 103 -1.08 -24.24 6.82
C GLU A 103 -0.56 -25.05 8.01
N GLU A 104 -0.29 -24.40 9.14
CA GLU A 104 0.08 -25.10 10.37
C GLU A 104 -1.07 -25.97 10.89
N PHE A 105 -2.29 -25.42 10.93
CA PHE A 105 -3.48 -26.19 11.26
C PHE A 105 -3.66 -27.41 10.34
N LEU A 106 -3.51 -27.22 9.02
CA LEU A 106 -3.63 -28.31 8.05
C LEU A 106 -2.57 -29.39 8.27
N LYS A 107 -1.31 -29.03 8.54
CA LYS A 107 -0.24 -30.00 8.84
C LYS A 107 -0.55 -30.86 10.07
N GLN A 108 -1.16 -30.26 11.09
CA GLN A 108 -1.47 -30.94 12.35
C GLN A 108 -2.72 -31.83 12.25
N ASN A 109 -3.70 -31.44 11.44
CA ASN A 109 -5.03 -32.06 11.46
C ASN A 109 -5.35 -32.90 10.21
N TYR A 110 -4.56 -32.80 9.14
CA TYR A 110 -4.79 -33.53 7.89
C TYR A 110 -3.66 -34.50 7.57
N GLN A 111 -4.04 -35.74 7.27
CA GLN A 111 -3.12 -36.76 6.80
C GLN A 111 -3.16 -36.83 5.27
N ALA A 112 -1.99 -36.80 4.63
CA ALA A 112 -1.88 -36.94 3.18
C ALA A 112 -2.57 -38.22 2.68
N GLY A 113 -3.29 -38.13 1.56
CA GLY A 113 -4.02 -39.26 0.96
C GLY A 113 -5.39 -39.54 1.58
N THR A 114 -5.84 -38.76 2.56
CA THR A 114 -7.20 -38.89 3.12
C THR A 114 -8.20 -38.00 2.39
N PHE A 115 -9.39 -38.54 2.11
CA PHE A 115 -10.51 -37.77 1.57
C PHE A 115 -11.34 -37.21 2.73
N ALA A 116 -11.43 -35.90 2.82
CA ALA A 116 -12.31 -35.22 3.76
C ALA A 116 -13.47 -34.58 3.00
N LEU A 117 -14.69 -34.88 3.42
CA LEU A 117 -15.88 -34.21 2.89
C LEU A 117 -15.89 -32.75 3.36
N VAL A 118 -15.85 -31.81 2.41
CA VAL A 118 -15.81 -30.38 2.72
C VAL A 118 -17.20 -29.92 3.16
N THR A 119 -17.35 -29.57 4.43
CA THR A 119 -18.54 -28.85 4.96
C THR A 119 -18.28 -27.33 4.95
N TYR A 120 -19.31 -26.52 5.24
CA TYR A 120 -19.17 -25.07 5.35
C TYR A 120 -18.07 -24.67 6.36
N ASP A 121 -18.00 -25.37 7.50
CA ASP A 121 -17.03 -25.09 8.56
C ASP A 121 -15.60 -25.56 8.22
N ASN A 122 -15.47 -26.63 7.44
CA ASN A 122 -14.19 -27.25 7.05
C ASN A 122 -13.75 -26.92 5.62
N ASN A 123 -14.14 -25.75 5.09
CA ASN A 123 -13.77 -25.33 3.75
C ASN A 123 -12.36 -24.70 3.65
N PHE A 124 -11.36 -25.48 4.06
CA PHE A 124 -9.97 -25.04 4.13
C PHE A 124 -9.38 -24.75 2.74
N HIS A 125 -9.82 -25.47 1.70
CA HIS A 125 -9.41 -25.18 0.33
C HIS A 125 -9.84 -23.79 -0.10
N HIS A 126 -11.11 -23.41 0.09
CA HIS A 126 -11.55 -22.05 -0.22
C HIS A 126 -10.83 -20.99 0.61
N LYS A 127 -10.58 -21.25 1.91
CA LYS A 127 -9.81 -20.34 2.76
C LYS A 127 -8.38 -20.15 2.24
N LYS A 128 -7.67 -21.24 1.90
CA LYS A 128 -6.32 -21.18 1.32
C LYS A 128 -6.31 -20.40 0.01
N PHE A 129 -7.23 -20.70 -0.91
CA PHE A 129 -7.35 -19.95 -2.16
C PHE A 129 -7.62 -18.46 -1.92
N THR A 130 -8.51 -18.14 -0.99
CA THR A 130 -8.83 -16.75 -0.63
C THR A 130 -7.58 -16.03 -0.15
N TYR A 131 -6.83 -16.61 0.79
CA TYR A 131 -5.64 -15.97 1.34
C TYR A 131 -4.53 -15.79 0.29
N VAL A 132 -4.24 -16.82 -0.52
CA VAL A 132 -3.20 -16.72 -1.55
C VAL A 132 -3.58 -15.70 -2.63
N ILE A 133 -4.82 -15.72 -3.11
CA ILE A 133 -5.29 -14.77 -4.14
C ILE A 133 -5.26 -13.34 -3.59
N SER A 134 -5.84 -13.11 -2.41
CA SER A 134 -5.86 -11.80 -1.77
C SER A 134 -4.44 -11.27 -1.58
N LEU A 135 -3.53 -12.11 -1.12
CA LEU A 135 -2.12 -11.75 -0.94
C LEU A 135 -1.45 -11.34 -2.26
N ILE A 136 -1.59 -12.12 -3.33
CA ILE A 136 -1.04 -11.78 -4.66
C ILE A 136 -1.58 -10.42 -5.13
N VAL A 137 -2.90 -10.20 -4.98
CA VAL A 137 -3.56 -8.96 -5.37
C VAL A 137 -2.99 -7.78 -4.58
N PHE A 138 -2.91 -7.89 -3.26
CA PHE A 138 -2.41 -6.80 -2.42
C PHE A 138 -0.92 -6.52 -2.62
N LEU A 139 -0.09 -7.54 -2.88
CA LEU A 139 1.31 -7.35 -3.24
C LEU A 139 1.45 -6.57 -4.56
N ILE A 140 0.65 -6.88 -5.57
CA ILE A 140 0.65 -6.12 -6.83
C ILE A 140 0.15 -4.69 -6.62
N MET A 141 -0.90 -4.49 -5.83
CA MET A 141 -1.39 -3.15 -5.52
C MET A 141 -0.36 -2.32 -4.75
N THR A 142 0.41 -2.94 -3.86
CA THR A 142 1.53 -2.30 -3.15
C THR A 142 2.58 -1.79 -4.14
N ILE A 143 3.00 -2.64 -5.08
CA ILE A 143 4.00 -2.28 -6.09
C ILE A 143 3.47 -1.18 -7.02
N GLU A 144 2.22 -1.29 -7.46
CA GLU A 144 1.63 -0.30 -8.37
C GLU A 144 1.45 1.06 -7.68
N ALA A 145 1.02 1.08 -6.40
CA ALA A 145 0.97 2.30 -5.60
C ALA A 145 2.36 2.93 -5.46
N LEU A 146 3.38 2.13 -5.19
CA LEU A 146 4.76 2.60 -5.04
C LEU A 146 5.30 3.16 -6.35
N VAL A 147 5.07 2.47 -7.47
CA VAL A 147 5.45 2.96 -8.80
C VAL A 147 4.75 4.27 -9.12
N ASN A 148 3.44 4.40 -8.83
CA ASN A 148 2.70 5.64 -9.05
C ASN A 148 3.28 6.79 -8.22
N GLU A 149 3.59 6.57 -6.95
CA GLU A 149 4.22 7.59 -6.09
C GLU A 149 5.53 8.10 -6.69
N MET A 150 6.34 7.20 -7.26
CA MET A 150 7.64 7.51 -7.86
C MET A 150 7.56 8.16 -9.24
N LEU A 151 6.40 8.16 -9.91
CA LEU A 151 6.27 8.81 -11.22
C LEU A 151 6.53 10.32 -11.11
N PRO A 152 7.24 10.91 -12.08
CA PRO A 152 7.45 12.35 -12.13
C PRO A 152 6.14 13.08 -12.45
N ASP A 153 6.08 14.37 -12.14
CA ASP A 153 4.88 15.19 -12.42
C ASP A 153 4.53 15.23 -13.91
N ASN A 154 5.56 15.22 -14.78
CA ASN A 154 5.43 15.08 -16.22
C ASN A 154 6.53 14.16 -16.76
N ALA A 155 6.21 13.35 -17.77
CA ALA A 155 7.19 12.58 -18.53
C ALA A 155 6.83 12.52 -20.01
N LEU A 156 7.84 12.30 -20.85
CA LEU A 156 7.66 12.06 -22.27
C LEU A 156 7.38 10.57 -22.51
N VAL A 157 6.14 10.23 -22.86
CA VAL A 157 5.69 8.87 -23.15
C VAL A 157 5.31 8.79 -24.62
N ASP A 158 5.98 7.92 -25.38
CA ASP A 158 5.77 7.77 -26.84
C ASP A 158 5.78 9.11 -27.60
N LYS A 159 6.73 9.99 -27.24
CA LYS A 159 6.92 11.35 -27.78
C LYS A 159 5.80 12.35 -27.46
N GLN A 160 4.91 12.02 -26.53
CA GLN A 160 3.91 12.94 -26.00
C GLN A 160 4.21 13.22 -24.53
N GLU A 161 4.14 14.49 -24.14
CA GLU A 161 4.22 14.86 -22.72
C GLU A 161 2.94 14.42 -22.01
N MET A 162 3.10 13.71 -20.90
CA MET A 162 2.00 13.14 -20.13
C MET A 162 2.16 13.52 -18.66
N ALA A 163 1.11 14.12 -18.10
CA ALA A 163 1.04 14.46 -16.69
C ALA A 163 0.87 13.20 -15.82
N LYS A 164 1.34 13.28 -14.57
CA LYS A 164 1.32 12.18 -13.59
C LYS A 164 -0.05 11.53 -13.43
N GLU A 165 -1.12 12.31 -13.22
CA GLU A 165 -2.48 11.77 -13.06
C GLU A 165 -2.92 10.92 -14.27
N LYS A 166 -2.49 11.30 -15.48
CA LYS A 166 -2.79 10.56 -16.69
C LYS A 166 -1.93 9.29 -16.78
N MET A 167 -0.64 9.39 -16.46
CA MET A 167 0.26 8.23 -16.39
C MET A 167 -0.22 7.18 -15.39
N GLU A 168 -0.65 7.60 -14.20
CA GLU A 168 -1.16 6.72 -13.15
C GLU A 168 -2.40 5.93 -13.59
N ARG A 169 -3.28 6.54 -14.40
CA ARG A 169 -4.57 5.95 -14.80
C ARG A 169 -4.51 5.14 -16.09
N GLU A 170 -3.73 5.58 -17.06
CA GLU A 170 -3.78 5.03 -18.42
C GLU A 170 -2.64 4.06 -18.73
N LEU A 171 -1.48 4.22 -18.10
CA LEU A 171 -0.33 3.36 -18.38
C LEU A 171 -0.45 2.02 -17.65
N THR A 172 0.05 0.97 -18.29
CA THR A 172 0.26 -0.32 -17.62
C THR A 172 1.43 -0.22 -16.64
N LEU A 173 1.48 -1.12 -15.65
CA LEU A 173 2.60 -1.18 -14.71
C LEU A 173 3.97 -1.27 -15.40
N GLU A 174 4.07 -2.02 -16.50
CA GLU A 174 5.29 -2.14 -17.30
C GLU A 174 5.69 -0.82 -17.95
N ALA A 175 4.72 -0.10 -18.51
CA ALA A 175 4.96 1.21 -19.10
C ALA A 175 5.37 2.22 -18.02
N LYS A 176 4.74 2.20 -16.84
CA LYS A 176 5.13 3.04 -15.70
C LYS A 176 6.56 2.75 -15.24
N ILE A 177 6.94 1.48 -15.11
CA ILE A 177 8.32 1.09 -14.75
C ILE A 177 9.32 1.55 -15.83
N LYS A 178 8.95 1.47 -17.11
CA LYS A 178 9.78 1.97 -18.20
C LYS A 178 10.00 3.48 -18.10
N VAL A 179 8.95 4.26 -17.82
CA VAL A 179 9.06 5.70 -17.57
C VAL A 179 10.04 5.98 -16.44
N LEU A 180 9.96 5.24 -15.33
CA LEU A 180 10.92 5.37 -14.24
C LEU A 180 12.35 5.06 -14.72
N GLN A 181 12.54 4.00 -15.49
CA GLN A 181 13.86 3.62 -16.03
C GLN A 181 14.45 4.71 -16.94
N ASP A 182 13.62 5.35 -17.76
CA ASP A 182 14.04 6.43 -18.67
C ASP A 182 14.52 7.66 -17.90
N ILE A 183 14.01 7.92 -16.69
CA ILE A 183 14.48 9.00 -15.79
C ILE A 183 15.59 8.57 -14.83
N GLY A 184 16.22 7.41 -15.06
CA GLY A 184 17.41 6.95 -14.34
C GLY A 184 17.15 5.97 -13.19
N PHE A 185 15.90 5.57 -12.95
CA PHE A 185 15.59 4.55 -11.95
C PHE A 185 16.04 3.15 -12.39
N LYS A 186 16.82 2.46 -11.54
CA LYS A 186 17.33 1.12 -11.88
C LYS A 186 16.68 0.03 -11.02
N LEU A 187 15.61 -0.57 -11.53
CA LEU A 187 15.11 -1.84 -11.00
C LEU A 187 15.94 -3.00 -11.56
N LYS A 188 16.52 -3.82 -10.67
CA LYS A 188 17.24 -5.05 -11.09
C LYS A 188 16.31 -5.93 -11.93
N ARG A 189 16.84 -6.53 -13.01
CA ARG A 189 16.07 -7.40 -13.92
C ARG A 189 15.35 -8.54 -13.19
N GLU A 190 15.98 -9.11 -12.17
CA GLU A 190 15.38 -10.14 -11.33
C GLU A 190 14.13 -9.64 -10.60
N ASN A 191 14.19 -8.45 -10.01
CA ASN A 191 13.07 -7.82 -9.32
C ASN A 191 11.95 -7.47 -10.31
N TYR A 192 12.30 -6.96 -11.49
CA TYR A 192 11.33 -6.72 -12.56
C TYR A 192 10.60 -8.01 -12.95
N ASN A 193 11.32 -9.09 -13.24
CA ASN A 193 10.72 -10.36 -13.62
C ASN A 193 9.75 -10.91 -12.55
N LYS A 194 10.06 -10.72 -11.27
CA LYS A 194 9.18 -11.11 -10.15
C LYS A 194 7.88 -10.30 -10.14
N VAL A 195 7.95 -8.99 -10.33
CA VAL A 195 6.78 -8.11 -10.44
C VAL A 195 5.89 -8.56 -11.61
N ILE A 196 6.48 -8.80 -12.78
CA ILE A 196 5.75 -9.26 -13.98
C ILE A 196 5.10 -10.62 -13.75
N TYR A 197 5.81 -11.54 -13.09
CA TYR A 197 5.25 -12.86 -12.78
C TYR A 197 4.03 -12.77 -11.84
N LEU A 198 4.10 -11.98 -10.76
CA LEU A 198 2.95 -11.77 -9.88
C LEU A 198 1.77 -11.13 -10.62
N LYS A 199 2.03 -10.18 -11.52
CA LYS A 199 0.99 -9.55 -12.34
C LYS A 199 0.34 -10.58 -13.26
N LYS A 200 1.13 -11.46 -13.87
CA LYS A 200 0.64 -12.57 -14.69
C LYS A 200 -0.26 -13.49 -13.87
N LEU A 201 0.19 -13.94 -12.70
CA LEU A 201 -0.62 -14.77 -11.80
C LEU A 201 -1.95 -14.12 -11.44
N ARG A 202 -1.94 -12.84 -11.07
CA ARG A 202 -3.17 -12.07 -10.80
C ARG A 202 -4.12 -12.07 -12.01
N ASN A 203 -3.59 -11.89 -13.22
CA ASN A 203 -4.42 -11.90 -14.42
C ASN A 203 -4.98 -13.30 -14.72
N ASP A 204 -4.17 -14.33 -14.57
CA ASP A 204 -4.62 -15.72 -14.74
C ASP A 204 -5.75 -16.07 -13.75
N ILE A 205 -5.67 -15.58 -12.50
CA ILE A 205 -6.73 -15.70 -11.49
C ILE A 205 -8.03 -15.00 -11.92
N VAL A 206 -7.96 -13.79 -12.49
CA VAL A 206 -9.16 -13.06 -12.92
C VAL A 206 -9.82 -13.70 -14.14
N HIS A 207 -9.02 -14.37 -14.99
CA HIS A 207 -9.49 -14.98 -16.23
C HIS A 207 -9.76 -16.49 -16.13
N LEU A 208 -9.88 -17.05 -14.91
CA LEU A 208 -10.16 -18.47 -14.66
C LEU A 208 -11.37 -19.02 -15.45
N LYS A 209 -12.41 -18.21 -15.69
CA LYS A 209 -13.62 -18.62 -16.44
C LYS A 209 -13.38 -18.81 -17.94
N SER A 210 -12.38 -18.17 -18.53
CA SER A 210 -12.14 -18.16 -19.98
C SER A 210 -11.57 -19.48 -20.52
N PHE A 211 -11.14 -20.39 -19.64
CA PHE A 211 -10.46 -21.63 -20.01
C PHE A 211 -11.39 -22.82 -20.31
N SER A 212 -12.73 -22.67 -20.42
CA SER A 212 -13.59 -23.85 -20.69
C SER A 212 -15.00 -23.62 -21.28
N LYS A 213 -15.30 -24.37 -22.36
CA LYS A 213 -16.64 -24.59 -22.93
C LYS A 213 -17.33 -25.91 -22.50
N ASP A 214 -16.68 -26.76 -21.70
CA ASP A 214 -17.16 -28.12 -21.41
C ASP A 214 -17.54 -28.27 -19.92
N ILE A 215 -18.75 -28.75 -19.64
CA ILE A 215 -19.40 -28.69 -18.31
C ILE A 215 -19.03 -29.91 -17.43
N ASN A 216 -18.52 -31.00 -18.03
CA ASN A 216 -18.32 -32.29 -17.36
C ASN A 216 -16.86 -32.61 -16.98
N LYS A 217 -15.93 -31.68 -17.22
CA LYS A 217 -14.54 -31.79 -16.76
C LYS A 217 -14.32 -30.79 -15.63
N VAL A 218 -13.82 -31.25 -14.48
CA VAL A 218 -13.38 -30.36 -13.39
C VAL A 218 -12.41 -29.34 -13.98
N LYS A 219 -12.87 -28.08 -14.04
CA LYS A 219 -12.22 -27.03 -14.82
C LYS A 219 -10.96 -26.57 -14.09
N SER A 220 -9.87 -26.48 -14.86
CA SER A 220 -8.61 -25.84 -14.51
C SER A 220 -7.93 -26.34 -13.23
N VAL A 221 -7.29 -27.51 -13.30
CA VAL A 221 -6.25 -27.89 -12.31
C VAL A 221 -5.05 -26.93 -12.39
N TYR A 222 -4.77 -26.35 -13.57
CA TYR A 222 -3.50 -25.65 -13.84
C TYR A 222 -3.21 -24.42 -12.95
N PRO A 223 -4.03 -23.35 -12.93
CA PRO A 223 -3.78 -22.23 -12.01
C PRO A 223 -4.06 -22.61 -10.55
N PHE A 224 -4.90 -23.63 -10.30
CA PHE A 224 -5.19 -24.08 -8.95
C PHE A 224 -3.98 -24.77 -8.31
N ASP A 225 -3.31 -25.67 -9.03
CA ASP A 225 -2.08 -26.33 -8.59
C ASP A 225 -0.93 -25.33 -8.49
N GLU A 226 -0.79 -24.39 -9.44
CA GLU A 226 0.23 -23.34 -9.36
C GLU A 226 0.03 -22.44 -8.15
N ILE A 227 -1.21 -22.04 -7.84
CA ILE A 227 -1.56 -21.25 -6.64
C ILE A 227 -1.34 -22.05 -5.35
N LEU A 228 -1.70 -23.35 -5.33
CA LEU A 228 -1.57 -24.19 -4.14
C LEU A 228 -0.11 -24.48 -3.79
N ASN A 229 0.75 -24.57 -4.80
CA ASN A 229 2.18 -24.88 -4.67
C ASN A 229 3.07 -23.63 -4.72
N LEU A 230 2.50 -22.44 -4.84
CA LEU A 230 3.26 -21.19 -4.84
C LEU A 230 4.03 -21.04 -3.52
N ASP A 231 5.33 -20.75 -3.59
CA ASP A 231 6.10 -20.36 -2.41
C ASP A 231 5.77 -18.91 -2.03
N VAL A 232 4.60 -18.77 -1.40
CA VAL A 232 4.01 -17.49 -1.03
C VAL A 232 4.93 -16.70 -0.10
N LYS A 233 5.61 -17.38 0.82
CA LYS A 233 6.57 -16.77 1.75
C LYS A 233 7.72 -16.12 1.01
N LYS A 234 8.26 -16.82 0.01
CA LYS A 234 9.32 -16.26 -0.85
C LYS A 234 8.83 -15.00 -1.57
N TYR A 235 7.67 -15.05 -2.23
CA TYR A 235 7.14 -13.88 -2.94
C TYR A 235 6.86 -12.69 -2.01
N PHE A 236 6.29 -12.93 -0.84
CA PHE A 236 6.06 -11.89 0.16
C PHE A 236 7.38 -11.20 0.56
N ASN A 237 8.40 -11.98 0.94
CA ASN A 237 9.70 -11.46 1.34
C ASN A 237 10.43 -10.74 0.20
N GLU A 238 10.31 -11.24 -1.03
CA GLU A 238 10.89 -10.61 -2.20
C GLU A 238 10.25 -9.25 -2.50
N ILE A 239 8.92 -9.13 -2.35
CA ILE A 239 8.24 -7.84 -2.49
C ILE A 239 8.61 -6.89 -1.35
N LEU A 240 8.70 -7.36 -0.10
CA LEU A 240 9.21 -6.54 1.00
C LEU A 240 10.61 -6.00 0.69
N SER A 241 11.50 -6.85 0.18
CA SER A 241 12.84 -6.42 -0.21
C SER A 241 12.83 -5.38 -1.33
N ILE A 242 11.91 -5.51 -2.31
CA ILE A 242 11.72 -4.49 -3.35
C ILE A 242 11.24 -3.19 -2.70
N VAL A 243 10.15 -3.21 -1.93
CA VAL A 243 9.61 -2.02 -1.26
C VAL A 243 10.67 -1.32 -0.44
N GLU A 244 11.44 -2.05 0.37
CA GLU A 244 12.51 -1.50 1.21
C GLU A 244 13.66 -0.92 0.38
N THR A 245 14.01 -1.54 -0.76
CA THR A 245 15.03 -1.02 -1.68
C THR A 245 14.57 0.30 -2.31
N LEU A 246 13.28 0.44 -2.59
CA LEU A 246 12.71 1.58 -3.30
C LEU A 246 12.30 2.72 -2.36
N SER A 247 11.90 2.38 -1.14
CA SER A 247 11.40 3.29 -0.12
C SER A 247 11.82 2.76 1.27
N PRO A 248 13.07 3.01 1.70
CA PRO A 248 13.58 2.53 2.99
C PRO A 248 12.73 2.97 4.18
N GLY A 249 12.65 2.12 5.22
CA GLY A 249 11.88 2.35 6.44
C GLY A 249 10.39 1.98 6.33
N ARG A 250 9.88 1.75 5.11
CA ARG A 250 8.45 1.54 4.86
C ARG A 250 7.95 0.16 5.29
N THR A 251 8.85 -0.78 5.60
CA THR A 251 8.50 -2.12 6.10
C THR A 251 8.70 -2.26 7.61
N GLU A 252 9.16 -1.23 8.33
CA GLU A 252 9.56 -1.34 9.73
C GLU A 252 8.41 -1.71 10.66
N TYR A 253 7.22 -1.15 10.45
CA TYR A 253 6.05 -1.44 11.28
C TYR A 253 5.63 -2.91 11.22
N LEU A 254 5.87 -3.59 10.10
CA LEU A 254 5.53 -5.01 9.92
C LEU A 254 6.33 -5.90 10.88
N LYS A 255 7.55 -5.49 11.27
CA LYS A 255 8.41 -6.22 12.22
C LYS A 255 7.87 -6.24 13.65
N SER A 256 6.96 -5.31 13.98
CA SER A 256 6.33 -5.25 15.29
C SER A 256 5.13 -6.20 15.46
N GLU A 257 4.66 -6.81 14.35
CA GLU A 257 3.47 -7.67 14.31
C GLU A 257 3.79 -9.17 14.09
N THR A 258 5.07 -9.55 13.97
CA THR A 258 5.55 -10.94 13.84
C THR A 258 6.29 -11.40 15.08
#